data_AF-J2SIK4-F1
#
_entry.id   AF-J2SIK4-F1
#
_cell.length_a   1.000
_cell.length_b   1.000
_cell.length_c   1.000
_cell.angle_alpha   90.00
_cell.angle_beta   90.00
_cell.angle_gamma   90.00
#
_symmetry.space_group_name_H-M   'P 1'
#
loop_
_entity.id
_entity.type
_entity.pdbx_description
1 polymer ?
#
loop_
_entity_poly.entity_id
_entity_poly.type
_entity_poly.pdbx_seq_one_letter_code
_entity_poly.pdbx_strand_id
1 'polypeptide(L)'
;MKKIVLIVLLFIASIFYAEAQEDLIVNTSGRKNVSLNGTWHYIIDPYDTGFYDYRFKERPENDQGAYWNNSESKDPTKWTEHGYKDPYSIQVPGDWNSQDRIFQYYEGSVWYQREFDKPSVSSGEDVYLYFGAVNYEAHVYLNGKKLGTHKGGFTSFNFKIPDGLLKDKDNFLVVRADNRRHSDEIPTVNTDWWNYGGITRDVKLVIVPQDFIEQYNLQLDPLTKISTAGQKGKYTLTGWAKTNKKAQGKITVEIAELKLKKEFDIQEDSVSFSFEVSKLKLWSPENPKLYDVKFSFNKETIAENIGFRKIEVSGKKIVLNGKQVFLRGISIHEEIPQEIRRSHGKKDALQLLGWAKELNCNMVRLAHYPHDEQTIKTADSLGLMVWSEIPVYWTIDFKSDAVLEKAKKQLSEMIARDQNRASIIIWSVGNETPISDVRTKFMSSLVTLAKKLDSSRIISAALEAGYNAGANHVEDPLGKYTDIVSLNEYLGWYGGTPESCRTAKWTVAFDKPFFISETGAEGMFGFHADKTVRFSEEYQEWYYQEQIKMFEERFPDSFSGLSPWILADFRSPRRNNPTYQQGWNTKGLISKNGEKKKAFYVLQAYYKKIKDKELHTNE
;
A
#
# COMPACT_ATOMS: atom_id res chain seq x y z
N MET A 1 52.28 -52.19 -0.93
CA MET A 1 51.23 -51.60 -0.08
C MET A 1 50.81 -50.26 -0.65
N LYS A 2 49.68 -50.19 -1.37
CA LYS A 2 49.10 -48.95 -1.91
C LYS A 2 48.13 -48.39 -0.87
N LYS A 3 48.32 -47.13 -0.44
CA LYS A 3 47.35 -46.39 0.37
C LYS A 3 46.34 -45.72 -0.55
N ILE A 4 45.07 -46.07 -0.41
CA ILE A 4 43.94 -45.37 -1.02
C ILE A 4 43.47 -44.34 0.02
N VAL A 5 43.47 -43.06 -0.37
CA VAL A 5 42.84 -41.98 0.39
C VAL A 5 41.43 -41.82 -0.18
N LEU A 6 40.43 -42.08 0.65
CA LEU A 6 39.02 -41.86 0.34
C LEU A 6 38.66 -40.42 0.76
N ILE A 7 38.41 -39.54 -0.20
CA ILE A 7 37.86 -38.20 0.05
C ILE A 7 36.34 -38.33 0.06
N VAL A 8 35.72 -38.07 1.21
CA VAL A 8 34.26 -37.96 1.35
C VAL A 8 33.86 -36.52 1.00
N LEU A 9 33.24 -36.33 -0.16
CA LEU A 9 32.56 -35.11 -0.54
C LEU A 9 31.16 -35.10 0.09
N LEU A 10 30.99 -34.31 1.16
CA LEU A 10 29.69 -33.96 1.71
C LEU A 10 29.02 -32.95 0.78
N PHE A 11 28.07 -33.41 -0.04
CA PHE A 11 27.10 -32.55 -0.70
C PHE A 11 26.13 -32.02 0.36
N ILE A 12 26.35 -30.79 0.82
CA ILE A 12 25.32 -30.01 1.51
C ILE A 12 24.38 -29.52 0.41
N ALA A 13 23.25 -30.22 0.24
CA ALA A 13 22.13 -29.68 -0.53
C ALA A 13 21.53 -28.53 0.28
N SER A 14 21.94 -27.31 -0.02
CA SER A 14 21.23 -26.11 0.41
C SER A 14 19.86 -26.12 -0.28
N ILE A 15 18.82 -26.43 0.49
CA ILE A 15 17.43 -26.18 0.11
C ILE A 15 17.28 -24.66 0.09
N PHE A 16 17.52 -24.04 -1.07
CA PHE A 16 17.11 -22.68 -1.31
C PHE A 16 15.58 -22.70 -1.39
N TYR A 17 14.91 -22.21 -0.35
CA TYR A 17 13.49 -21.85 -0.48
C TYR A 17 13.42 -20.74 -1.54
N ALA A 18 12.76 -21.00 -2.65
CA ALA A 18 12.44 -19.98 -3.64
C ALA A 18 11.38 -19.04 -3.03
N GLU A 19 11.81 -18.02 -2.29
CA GLU A 19 10.98 -16.82 -2.11
C GLU A 19 10.68 -16.22 -3.50
N ALA A 20 9.61 -15.43 -3.66
CA ALA A 20 9.35 -14.68 -4.89
C ALA A 20 10.66 -14.07 -5.42
N GLN A 21 11.18 -14.71 -6.48
CA GLN A 21 12.62 -14.81 -6.72
C GLN A 21 13.14 -13.70 -7.65
N GLU A 22 12.24 -12.86 -8.14
CA GLU A 22 12.50 -11.86 -9.16
C GLU A 22 11.98 -10.49 -8.72
N ASP A 23 12.59 -9.44 -9.23
CA ASP A 23 12.11 -8.09 -8.99
C ASP A 23 10.66 -7.95 -9.47
N LEU A 24 9.92 -7.04 -8.81
CA LEU A 24 8.53 -6.81 -9.14
C LEU A 24 8.42 -6.28 -10.58
N ILE A 25 7.64 -6.95 -11.42
CA ILE A 25 7.23 -6.43 -12.72
C ILE A 25 6.20 -5.31 -12.50
N VAL A 26 6.57 -4.06 -12.77
CA VAL A 26 5.70 -2.88 -12.56
C VAL A 26 4.82 -2.59 -13.77
N ASN A 27 3.66 -1.94 -13.61
CA ASN A 27 2.71 -1.65 -14.72
C ASN A 27 2.26 -2.89 -15.51
N THR A 28 1.87 -3.95 -14.79
CA THR A 28 1.34 -5.17 -15.42
C THR A 28 0.05 -4.94 -16.20
N SER A 29 -0.73 -3.90 -15.86
CA SER A 29 -1.92 -3.49 -16.64
C SER A 29 -1.58 -2.97 -18.04
N GLY A 30 -0.37 -2.44 -18.24
CA GLY A 30 0.10 -1.94 -19.54
C GLY A 30 0.69 -3.03 -20.44
N ARG A 31 0.68 -4.29 -20.01
CA ARG A 31 1.21 -5.44 -20.75
C ARG A 31 0.09 -6.39 -21.17
N LYS A 32 0.39 -7.27 -22.13
CA LYS A 32 -0.44 -8.42 -22.46
C LYS A 32 -0.58 -9.29 -21.21
N ASN A 33 -1.82 -9.48 -20.75
CA ASN A 33 -2.09 -10.26 -19.56
C ASN A 33 -3.44 -11.00 -19.66
N VAL A 34 -3.59 -12.06 -18.88
CA VAL A 34 -4.82 -12.84 -18.74
C VAL A 34 -5.17 -12.90 -17.26
N SER A 35 -6.37 -12.46 -16.91
CA SER A 35 -6.84 -12.50 -15.53
C SER A 35 -7.14 -13.93 -15.08
N LEU A 36 -6.72 -14.26 -13.86
CA LEU A 36 -7.13 -15.43 -13.10
C LEU A 36 -8.08 -15.04 -11.95
N ASN A 37 -8.76 -13.90 -12.07
CA ASN A 37 -9.85 -13.49 -11.17
C ASN A 37 -11.15 -14.21 -11.52
N GLY A 38 -12.01 -14.38 -10.54
CA GLY A 38 -13.29 -15.07 -10.63
C GLY A 38 -13.48 -16.04 -9.48
N THR A 39 -14.28 -17.06 -9.71
CA THR A 39 -14.58 -18.09 -8.72
C THR A 39 -13.47 -19.13 -8.67
N TRP A 40 -12.98 -19.41 -7.47
CA TRP A 40 -12.00 -20.45 -7.15
C TRP A 40 -12.64 -21.44 -6.18
N HIS A 41 -12.12 -22.66 -6.09
CA HIS A 41 -12.48 -23.59 -5.04
C HIS A 41 -11.59 -23.42 -3.82
N TYR A 42 -12.07 -23.77 -2.63
CA TYR A 42 -11.29 -23.63 -1.40
C TYR A 42 -11.37 -24.82 -0.44
N ILE A 43 -10.36 -24.91 0.45
CA ILE A 43 -10.34 -25.79 1.63
C ILE A 43 -9.89 -24.97 2.84
N ILE A 44 -10.65 -25.02 3.94
CA ILE A 44 -10.26 -24.44 5.23
C ILE A 44 -9.37 -25.45 5.96
N ASP A 45 -8.15 -25.05 6.34
CA ASP A 45 -7.15 -25.96 6.89
C ASP A 45 -6.48 -25.41 8.17
N PRO A 46 -7.18 -25.42 9.31
CA PRO A 46 -6.71 -24.79 10.54
C PRO A 46 -5.45 -25.44 11.13
N TYR A 47 -5.19 -26.71 10.80
CA TYR A 47 -4.05 -27.48 11.30
C TYR A 47 -2.95 -27.67 10.26
N ASP A 48 -3.05 -26.99 9.11
CA ASP A 48 -2.10 -27.15 8.00
C ASP A 48 -1.95 -28.62 7.57
N THR A 49 -3.03 -29.40 7.62
CA THR A 49 -3.07 -30.82 7.28
C THR A 49 -2.64 -31.07 5.83
N GLY A 50 -2.98 -30.13 4.95
CA GLY A 50 -2.59 -30.16 3.55
C GLY A 50 -1.12 -29.85 3.31
N PHE A 51 -0.44 -29.24 4.29
CA PHE A 51 0.97 -28.87 4.21
C PHE A 51 1.88 -29.84 5.00
N TYR A 52 1.46 -30.23 6.20
CA TYR A 52 2.22 -31.09 7.12
C TYR A 52 1.61 -32.49 7.23
N ASP A 53 2.47 -33.49 7.42
CA ASP A 53 2.05 -34.84 7.83
C ASP A 53 1.73 -34.91 9.34
N TYR A 54 1.28 -36.07 9.81
CA TYR A 54 0.95 -36.29 11.24
C TYR A 54 2.17 -36.20 12.19
N ARG A 55 3.39 -36.14 11.65
CA ARG A 55 4.64 -35.93 12.39
C ARG A 55 5.13 -34.48 12.28
N PHE A 56 4.29 -33.60 11.75
CA PHE A 56 4.55 -32.18 11.55
C PHE A 56 5.76 -31.91 10.63
N LYS A 57 5.92 -32.75 9.59
CA LYS A 57 6.90 -32.55 8.52
C LYS A 57 6.21 -32.07 7.25
N GLU A 58 6.81 -31.12 6.53
CA GLU A 58 6.29 -30.69 5.22
C GLU A 58 6.16 -31.91 4.32
N ARG A 59 4.98 -32.09 3.74
CA ARG A 59 4.70 -33.22 2.86
C ARG A 59 5.60 -33.15 1.63
N PRO A 60 6.11 -34.29 1.12
CA PRO A 60 6.87 -34.29 -0.11
C PRO A 60 5.97 -33.95 -1.30
N GLU A 61 6.56 -33.41 -2.36
CA GLU A 61 5.83 -32.92 -3.53
C GLU A 61 4.90 -33.95 -4.18
N ASN A 62 5.26 -35.23 -4.12
CA ASN A 62 4.50 -36.36 -4.67
C ASN A 62 3.50 -37.00 -3.68
N ASP A 63 3.28 -36.40 -2.51
CA ASP A 63 2.30 -36.89 -1.54
C ASP A 63 0.87 -36.62 -2.03
N GLN A 64 0.06 -37.69 -2.12
CA GLN A 64 -1.34 -37.60 -2.50
C GLN A 64 -2.21 -36.89 -1.46
N GLY A 65 -1.75 -36.81 -0.21
CA GLY A 65 -2.40 -36.05 0.87
C GLY A 65 -2.04 -34.57 0.87
N ALA A 66 -1.10 -34.12 0.04
CA ALA A 66 -0.73 -32.71 -0.04
C ALA A 66 -1.74 -31.92 -0.89
N TYR A 67 -2.26 -30.82 -0.34
CA TYR A 67 -3.36 -30.09 -0.98
C TYR A 67 -2.94 -29.31 -2.22
N TRP A 68 -1.63 -29.14 -2.48
CA TRP A 68 -1.17 -28.60 -3.75
C TRP A 68 -1.26 -29.57 -4.93
N ASN A 69 -1.61 -30.83 -4.69
CA ASN A 69 -1.82 -31.82 -5.74
C ASN A 69 -3.30 -31.98 -6.08
N ASN A 70 -3.59 -32.35 -7.33
CA ASN A 70 -4.94 -32.76 -7.69
C ASN A 70 -5.19 -34.20 -7.20
N SER A 71 -6.08 -34.34 -6.22
CA SER A 71 -6.45 -35.61 -5.61
C SER A 71 -7.70 -36.26 -6.22
N GLU A 72 -8.29 -35.66 -7.26
CA GLU A 72 -9.40 -36.25 -7.98
C GLU A 72 -8.95 -37.53 -8.71
N SER A 73 -9.50 -38.67 -8.29
CA SER A 73 -9.34 -39.93 -8.98
C SER A 73 -10.69 -40.57 -9.31
N LYS A 74 -10.81 -41.10 -10.52
CA LYS A 74 -11.96 -41.93 -10.93
C LYS A 74 -11.88 -43.37 -10.42
N ASP A 75 -10.76 -43.74 -9.81
CA ASP A 75 -10.57 -45.06 -9.21
C ASP A 75 -11.08 -45.04 -7.77
N PRO A 76 -12.19 -45.75 -7.45
CA PRO A 76 -12.79 -45.73 -6.12
C PRO A 76 -11.92 -46.39 -5.04
N THR A 77 -10.84 -47.07 -5.42
CA THR A 77 -9.91 -47.71 -4.48
C THR A 77 -8.75 -46.79 -4.07
N LYS A 78 -8.58 -45.65 -4.76
CA LYS A 78 -7.58 -44.65 -4.36
C LYS A 78 -8.05 -43.86 -3.15
N TRP A 79 -7.12 -43.70 -2.21
CA TRP A 79 -7.32 -42.92 -1.01
C TRP A 79 -7.29 -41.42 -1.35
N THR A 80 -8.39 -40.72 -1.08
CA THR A 80 -8.57 -39.28 -1.30
C THR A 80 -9.29 -38.68 -0.10
N GLU A 81 -8.62 -37.81 0.65
CA GLU A 81 -9.18 -37.13 1.84
C GLU A 81 -9.39 -35.61 1.65
N HIS A 82 -9.09 -35.09 0.46
CA HIS A 82 -9.34 -33.69 0.11
C HIS A 82 -9.82 -33.58 -1.35
N GLY A 83 -10.25 -32.39 -1.75
CA GLY A 83 -10.67 -32.13 -3.12
C GLY A 83 -11.23 -30.72 -3.30
N TYR A 84 -11.10 -30.18 -4.50
CA TYR A 84 -11.52 -28.84 -4.87
C TYR A 84 -12.75 -28.91 -5.76
N LYS A 85 -13.93 -28.85 -5.15
CA LYS A 85 -15.21 -29.05 -5.83
C LYS A 85 -16.34 -28.25 -5.21
N ASP A 86 -17.42 -28.13 -5.96
CA ASP A 86 -18.64 -27.49 -5.49
C ASP A 86 -19.25 -28.23 -4.28
N PRO A 87 -19.93 -27.51 -3.36
CA PRO A 87 -20.27 -26.08 -3.42
C PRO A 87 -19.18 -25.15 -2.85
N TYR A 88 -17.99 -25.66 -2.47
CA TYR A 88 -16.96 -24.89 -1.76
C TYR A 88 -16.18 -23.98 -2.70
N SER A 89 -16.77 -22.81 -2.97
CA SER A 89 -16.19 -21.81 -3.85
C SER A 89 -16.13 -20.41 -3.21
N ILE A 90 -15.17 -19.61 -3.68
CA ILE A 90 -14.85 -18.28 -3.16
C ILE A 90 -14.46 -17.35 -4.31
N GLN A 91 -14.81 -16.07 -4.21
CA GLN A 91 -14.42 -15.06 -5.20
C GLN A 91 -13.01 -14.55 -4.93
N VAL A 92 -12.24 -14.42 -6.01
CA VAL A 92 -10.90 -13.84 -6.05
C VAL A 92 -10.87 -12.74 -7.12
N PRO A 93 -10.38 -11.53 -6.83
CA PRO A 93 -9.89 -11.08 -5.54
C PRO A 93 -11.00 -10.88 -4.51
N GLY A 94 -10.62 -10.96 -3.24
CA GLY A 94 -11.49 -10.69 -2.10
C GLY A 94 -10.91 -11.26 -0.82
N ASP A 95 -11.25 -10.66 0.32
CA ASP A 95 -11.01 -11.31 1.60
C ASP A 95 -11.96 -12.49 1.79
N TRP A 96 -11.54 -13.52 2.54
CA TRP A 96 -12.45 -14.63 2.86
C TRP A 96 -13.50 -14.25 3.91
N ASN A 97 -13.21 -13.27 4.77
CA ASN A 97 -13.97 -12.99 5.99
C ASN A 97 -15.40 -12.52 5.71
N SER A 98 -15.60 -11.83 4.59
CA SER A 98 -16.89 -11.29 4.15
C SER A 98 -17.72 -12.26 3.31
N GLN A 99 -17.13 -13.35 2.82
CA GLN A 99 -17.76 -14.22 1.82
C GLN A 99 -18.59 -15.35 2.41
N ASP A 100 -18.20 -15.86 3.59
CA ASP A 100 -18.98 -16.83 4.34
C ASP A 100 -18.82 -16.60 5.85
N ARG A 101 -19.89 -16.84 6.62
CA ARG A 101 -19.90 -16.68 8.07
C ARG A 101 -18.87 -17.58 8.77
N ILE A 102 -18.52 -18.73 8.21
CA ILE A 102 -17.47 -19.60 8.76
C ILE A 102 -16.10 -18.90 8.81
N PHE A 103 -15.88 -17.92 7.93
CA PHE A 103 -14.62 -17.20 7.80
C PHE A 103 -14.53 -15.92 8.62
N GLN A 104 -15.64 -15.43 9.17
CA GLN A 104 -15.71 -14.09 9.76
C GLN A 104 -14.53 -13.79 10.69
N TYR A 105 -14.27 -14.70 11.64
CA TYR A 105 -13.17 -14.62 12.60
C TYR A 105 -12.05 -15.62 12.34
N TYR A 106 -12.05 -16.26 11.16
CA TYR A 106 -11.06 -17.29 10.85
C TYR A 106 -9.67 -16.66 10.66
N GLU A 107 -8.74 -17.15 11.47
CA GLU A 107 -7.31 -16.90 11.33
C GLU A 107 -6.58 -18.24 11.23
N GLY A 108 -5.97 -18.51 10.07
CA GLY A 108 -5.44 -19.82 9.73
C GLY A 108 -5.20 -19.95 8.23
N SER A 109 -4.95 -21.17 7.78
CA SER A 109 -4.71 -21.44 6.37
C SER A 109 -6.01 -21.70 5.61
N VAL A 110 -6.12 -21.11 4.43
CA VAL A 110 -7.11 -21.47 3.42
C VAL A 110 -6.37 -21.78 2.12
N TRP A 111 -6.70 -22.92 1.54
CA TRP A 111 -6.18 -23.32 0.24
C TRP A 111 -7.16 -22.90 -0.84
N TYR A 112 -6.65 -22.30 -1.90
CA TYR A 112 -7.40 -21.89 -3.08
C TYR A 112 -6.94 -22.72 -4.27
N GLN A 113 -7.85 -23.14 -5.14
CA GLN A 113 -7.51 -23.82 -6.39
C GLN A 113 -8.31 -23.24 -7.54
N ARG A 114 -7.64 -23.07 -8.68
CA ARG A 114 -8.29 -22.74 -9.94
C ARG A 114 -7.64 -23.41 -11.14
N GLU A 115 -8.49 -23.95 -12.00
CA GLU A 115 -8.11 -24.46 -13.31
C GLU A 115 -8.11 -23.36 -14.38
N PHE A 116 -7.21 -23.49 -15.35
CA PHE A 116 -7.12 -22.60 -16.51
C PHE A 116 -6.37 -23.24 -17.69
N ASP A 117 -6.73 -22.80 -18.90
CA ASP A 117 -6.01 -23.13 -20.11
C ASP A 117 -4.80 -22.21 -20.29
N LYS A 118 -3.74 -22.73 -20.93
CA LYS A 118 -2.56 -21.92 -21.22
C LYS A 118 -2.92 -20.75 -22.14
N PRO A 119 -2.46 -19.53 -21.84
CA PRO A 119 -2.75 -18.39 -22.69
C PRO A 119 -2.02 -18.51 -24.03
N SER A 120 -2.43 -17.73 -25.02
CA SER A 120 -1.70 -17.63 -26.29
C SER A 120 -0.35 -16.94 -26.07
N VAL A 121 0.74 -17.69 -26.23
CA VAL A 121 2.13 -17.25 -26.05
C VAL A 121 2.89 -17.48 -27.35
N SER A 122 3.56 -16.44 -27.84
CA SER A 122 4.34 -16.45 -29.07
C SER A 122 5.76 -16.95 -28.80
N SER A 123 6.47 -17.40 -29.85
CA SER A 123 7.87 -17.77 -29.72
C SER A 123 8.71 -16.59 -29.20
N GLY A 124 9.45 -16.81 -28.10
CA GLY A 124 10.27 -15.79 -27.45
C GLY A 124 9.52 -14.90 -26.44
N GLU A 125 8.32 -15.30 -26.03
CA GLU A 125 7.61 -14.72 -24.88
C GLU A 125 7.70 -15.68 -23.67
N ASP A 126 7.86 -15.10 -22.48
CA ASP A 126 7.79 -15.78 -21.19
C ASP A 126 6.45 -15.44 -20.49
N VAL A 127 6.03 -16.31 -19.56
CA VAL A 127 4.82 -16.11 -18.75
C VAL A 127 5.18 -15.99 -17.28
N TYR A 128 4.63 -14.96 -16.64
CA TYR A 128 4.76 -14.71 -15.22
C TYR A 128 3.41 -14.83 -14.53
N LEU A 129 3.37 -15.46 -13.37
CA LEU A 129 2.23 -15.42 -12.47
C LEU A 129 2.39 -14.23 -11.52
N TYR A 130 1.41 -13.33 -11.48
CA TYR A 130 1.42 -12.11 -10.69
C TYR A 130 0.25 -12.09 -9.70
N PHE A 131 0.53 -11.70 -8.46
CA PHE A 131 -0.45 -11.43 -7.41
C PHE A 131 -0.37 -9.96 -6.99
N GLY A 132 -1.51 -9.29 -6.91
CA GLY A 132 -1.59 -7.92 -6.40
C GLY A 132 -1.37 -7.83 -4.89
N ALA A 133 -1.83 -8.84 -4.13
CA ALA A 133 -1.61 -9.03 -2.70
C ALA A 133 -2.25 -10.35 -2.25
N VAL A 134 -1.64 -10.99 -1.25
CA VAL A 134 -2.23 -12.12 -0.49
C VAL A 134 -1.91 -11.87 0.98
N ASN A 135 -2.92 -11.80 1.84
CA ASN A 135 -2.71 -11.59 3.27
C ASN A 135 -2.80 -12.91 4.05
N TYR A 136 -1.78 -13.34 4.81
CA TYR A 136 -0.46 -12.71 5.05
C TYR A 136 0.71 -13.42 4.37
N GLU A 137 0.73 -14.75 4.47
CA GLU A 137 1.72 -15.65 3.88
C GLU A 137 1.07 -16.46 2.75
N ALA A 138 1.76 -16.54 1.61
CA ALA A 138 1.33 -17.29 0.44
C ALA A 138 2.36 -18.37 0.08
N HIS A 139 1.90 -19.61 -0.13
CA HIS A 139 2.66 -20.66 -0.82
C HIS A 139 1.95 -20.99 -2.12
N VAL A 140 2.67 -20.89 -3.24
CA VAL A 140 2.08 -20.95 -4.59
C VAL A 140 2.60 -22.17 -5.33
N TYR A 141 1.68 -22.94 -5.91
CA TYR A 141 1.96 -24.17 -6.63
C TYR A 141 1.23 -24.19 -7.97
N LEU A 142 1.90 -24.60 -9.03
CA LEU A 142 1.31 -24.78 -10.36
C LEU A 142 1.52 -26.22 -10.79
N ASN A 143 0.43 -26.92 -11.14
CA ASN A 143 0.48 -28.32 -11.58
C ASN A 143 1.22 -29.25 -10.59
N GLY A 144 1.02 -29.03 -9.28
CA GLY A 144 1.67 -29.76 -8.19
C GLY A 144 3.10 -29.29 -7.86
N LYS A 145 3.66 -28.34 -8.62
CA LYS A 145 5.04 -27.87 -8.47
C LYS A 145 5.08 -26.54 -7.74
N LYS A 146 5.90 -26.42 -6.69
CA LYS A 146 6.06 -25.18 -5.91
C LYS A 146 6.73 -24.10 -6.76
N LEU A 147 6.06 -22.98 -6.98
CA LEU A 147 6.62 -21.79 -7.63
C LEU A 147 7.39 -20.93 -6.63
N GLY A 148 6.88 -20.81 -5.40
CA GLY A 148 7.57 -20.11 -4.32
C GLY A 148 6.64 -19.58 -3.24
N THR A 149 7.16 -18.66 -2.44
CA THR A 149 6.45 -18.09 -1.28
C THR A 149 6.53 -16.56 -1.22
N HIS A 150 5.53 -15.94 -0.61
CA HIS A 150 5.53 -14.51 -0.29
C HIS A 150 5.01 -14.26 1.13
N LYS A 151 5.56 -13.25 1.81
CA LYS A 151 5.10 -12.77 3.12
C LYS A 151 4.98 -11.25 3.09
N GLY A 152 3.83 -10.76 3.53
CA GLY A 152 3.47 -9.34 3.47
C GLY A 152 2.11 -9.18 2.82
N GLY A 153 1.12 -8.73 3.59
CA GLY A 153 -0.28 -8.80 3.17
C GLY A 153 -0.75 -7.76 2.15
N PHE A 154 0.13 -6.83 1.75
CA PHE A 154 -0.28 -5.59 1.07
C PHE A 154 0.59 -5.21 -0.13
N THR A 155 1.61 -6.01 -0.43
CA THR A 155 2.53 -5.78 -1.55
C THR A 155 2.36 -6.85 -2.62
N SER A 156 2.69 -6.47 -3.86
CA SER A 156 2.60 -7.32 -5.03
C SER A 156 3.83 -8.21 -5.17
N PHE A 157 3.67 -9.37 -5.79
CA PHE A 157 4.78 -10.28 -6.10
C PHE A 157 4.50 -11.09 -7.37
N ASN A 158 5.57 -11.61 -7.99
CA ASN A 158 5.47 -12.44 -9.18
C ASN A 158 6.45 -13.62 -9.19
N PHE A 159 6.11 -14.63 -9.99
CA PHE A 159 6.98 -15.77 -10.30
C PHE A 159 7.06 -15.95 -11.81
N LYS A 160 8.27 -16.12 -12.34
CA LYS A 160 8.43 -16.65 -13.69
C LYS A 160 7.95 -18.10 -13.70
N ILE A 161 7.10 -18.44 -14.66
CA ILE A 161 6.66 -19.82 -14.82
C ILE A 161 7.73 -20.59 -15.62
N PRO A 162 8.28 -21.69 -15.09
CA PRO A 162 9.29 -22.48 -15.79
C PRO A 162 8.80 -23.03 -17.14
N ASP A 163 9.72 -23.10 -18.11
CA ASP A 163 9.46 -23.70 -19.41
C ASP A 163 8.96 -25.14 -19.26
N GLY A 164 7.89 -25.47 -19.98
CA GLY A 164 7.28 -26.80 -19.95
C GLY A 164 6.37 -27.08 -18.75
N LEU A 165 6.27 -26.18 -17.76
CA LEU A 165 5.35 -26.37 -16.64
C LEU A 165 3.88 -26.11 -17.02
N LEU A 166 3.63 -25.18 -17.95
CA LEU A 166 2.30 -24.92 -18.51
C LEU A 166 1.95 -25.93 -19.61
N LYS A 167 0.86 -26.67 -19.38
CA LYS A 167 0.20 -27.57 -20.34
C LYS A 167 -0.78 -26.78 -21.19
N ASP A 168 -1.15 -27.27 -22.36
CA ASP A 168 -2.12 -26.55 -23.20
C ASP A 168 -3.51 -26.43 -22.54
N LYS A 169 -3.89 -27.44 -21.75
CA LYS A 169 -5.15 -27.51 -21.00
C LYS A 169 -4.93 -28.06 -19.60
N ASP A 170 -5.96 -27.92 -18.77
CA ASP A 170 -6.06 -28.55 -17.44
C ASP A 170 -4.88 -28.18 -16.53
N ASN A 171 -4.42 -26.93 -16.61
CA ASN A 171 -3.50 -26.41 -15.60
C ASN A 171 -4.30 -26.09 -14.35
N PHE A 172 -3.73 -26.36 -13.18
CA PHE A 172 -4.32 -25.97 -11.91
C PHE A 172 -3.31 -25.19 -11.08
N LEU A 173 -3.74 -24.03 -10.59
CA LEU A 173 -3.02 -23.17 -9.68
C LEU A 173 -3.56 -23.39 -8.27
N VAL A 174 -2.70 -23.73 -7.32
CA VAL A 174 -3.04 -23.85 -5.91
C VAL A 174 -2.28 -22.83 -5.09
N VAL A 175 -2.97 -22.15 -4.19
CA VAL A 175 -2.40 -21.15 -3.28
C VAL A 175 -2.84 -21.47 -1.85
N ARG A 176 -1.88 -21.72 -0.95
CA ARG A 176 -2.13 -21.69 0.49
C ARG A 176 -1.95 -20.24 0.96
N ALA A 177 -3.03 -19.62 1.43
CA ALA A 177 -3.00 -18.30 2.05
C ALA A 177 -3.24 -18.44 3.56
N ASP A 178 -2.39 -17.79 4.36
CA ASP A 178 -2.41 -17.89 5.83
C ASP A 178 -2.29 -16.49 6.43
N ASN A 179 -3.27 -16.08 7.24
CA ASN A 179 -3.32 -14.76 7.88
C ASN A 179 -3.02 -14.81 9.39
N ARG A 180 -2.45 -15.92 9.91
CA ARG A 180 -2.09 -16.00 11.33
C ARG A 180 -1.15 -14.86 11.71
N ARG A 181 -1.41 -14.32 12.89
CA ARG A 181 -0.68 -13.18 13.44
C ARG A 181 0.55 -13.66 14.19
N HIS A 182 1.69 -13.02 13.92
CA HIS A 182 2.96 -13.34 14.54
C HIS A 182 3.65 -12.08 15.07
N SER A 183 4.39 -12.20 16.17
CA SER A 183 5.02 -11.05 16.84
C SER A 183 6.20 -10.46 16.05
N ASP A 184 6.83 -11.29 15.23
CA ASP A 184 7.99 -10.99 14.38
C ASP A 184 7.60 -10.68 12.92
N GLU A 185 6.31 -10.45 12.65
CA GLU A 185 5.80 -10.05 11.34
C GLU A 185 5.38 -8.57 11.34
N ILE A 186 5.14 -8.04 10.13
CA ILE A 186 4.74 -6.64 9.91
C ILE A 186 3.44 -6.63 9.10
N PRO A 187 2.29 -6.28 9.71
CA PRO A 187 2.10 -5.87 11.11
C PRO A 187 2.28 -7.01 12.13
N THR A 188 2.41 -6.65 13.41
CA THR A 188 2.52 -7.59 14.54
C THR A 188 1.14 -8.12 15.00
N VAL A 189 1.08 -8.80 16.15
CA VAL A 189 -0.12 -9.47 16.69
C VAL A 189 -1.31 -8.58 17.04
N ASN A 190 -1.11 -7.26 17.11
CA ASN A 190 -2.10 -6.31 17.56
C ASN A 190 -2.14 -5.08 16.64
N THR A 191 -3.33 -4.76 16.14
CA THR A 191 -3.63 -3.63 15.25
C THR A 191 -5.03 -3.11 15.55
N ASP A 192 -5.39 -1.91 15.09
CA ASP A 192 -6.75 -1.38 15.21
C ASP A 192 -7.63 -1.63 13.98
N TRP A 193 -7.28 -2.56 13.09
CA TRP A 193 -8.09 -2.91 11.91
C TRP A 193 -8.33 -4.42 11.81
N TRP A 194 -9.31 -4.82 11.00
CA TRP A 194 -9.64 -6.23 10.81
C TRP A 194 -8.57 -7.00 10.06
N ASN A 195 -8.27 -8.23 10.49
CA ASN A 195 -7.31 -9.12 9.84
C ASN A 195 -7.94 -9.86 8.64
N TYR A 196 -8.24 -9.12 7.58
CA TYR A 196 -8.81 -9.67 6.36
C TYR A 196 -7.81 -10.60 5.64
N GLY A 197 -8.07 -11.91 5.64
CA GLY A 197 -7.21 -12.92 5.02
C GLY A 197 -7.61 -13.26 3.58
N GLY A 198 -6.68 -13.87 2.83
CA GLY A 198 -6.95 -14.42 1.49
C GLY A 198 -6.23 -13.70 0.36
N ILE A 199 -6.64 -14.02 -0.87
CA ILE A 199 -6.12 -13.42 -2.11
C ILE A 199 -6.89 -12.12 -2.38
N THR A 200 -6.43 -11.02 -1.79
CA THR A 200 -7.19 -9.77 -1.67
C THR A 200 -7.13 -8.85 -2.88
N ARG A 201 -6.22 -9.10 -3.84
CA ARG A 201 -6.09 -8.33 -5.09
C ARG A 201 -5.82 -9.23 -6.29
N ASP A 202 -5.89 -8.63 -7.49
CA ASP A 202 -5.88 -9.32 -8.77
C ASP A 202 -4.80 -10.41 -8.89
N VAL A 203 -5.18 -11.54 -9.47
CA VAL A 203 -4.28 -12.60 -9.94
C VAL A 203 -4.28 -12.61 -11.46
N LYS A 204 -3.11 -12.68 -12.08
CA LYS A 204 -3.00 -12.69 -13.55
C LYS A 204 -1.74 -13.38 -14.04
N LEU A 205 -1.83 -13.88 -15.26
CA LEU A 205 -0.69 -14.26 -16.08
C LEU A 205 -0.24 -13.04 -16.88
N VAL A 206 1.01 -12.62 -16.73
CA VAL A 206 1.63 -11.53 -17.49
C VAL A 206 2.53 -12.14 -18.55
N ILE A 207 2.34 -11.74 -19.80
CA ILE A 207 3.04 -12.28 -20.96
C ILE A 207 3.98 -11.19 -21.48
N VAL A 208 5.28 -11.49 -21.49
CA VAL A 208 6.34 -10.54 -21.81
C VAL A 208 7.34 -11.16 -22.78
N PRO A 209 8.03 -10.39 -23.62
CA PRO A 209 9.19 -10.90 -24.35
C PRO A 209 10.27 -11.41 -23.37
N GLN A 210 11.13 -12.33 -23.80
CA GLN A 210 12.26 -12.82 -22.97
C GLN A 210 13.24 -11.73 -22.51
N ASP A 211 13.29 -10.62 -23.24
CA ASP A 211 14.07 -9.42 -22.95
C ASP A 211 13.08 -8.25 -22.85
N PHE A 212 12.79 -7.81 -21.63
CA PHE A 212 11.75 -6.81 -21.37
C PHE A 212 12.18 -5.82 -20.30
N ILE A 213 11.50 -4.68 -20.24
CA ILE A 213 11.64 -3.67 -19.20
C ILE A 213 10.87 -4.16 -17.97
N GLU A 214 11.58 -4.51 -16.92
CA GLU A 214 11.04 -5.02 -15.68
C GLU A 214 10.53 -3.88 -14.78
N GLN A 215 11.35 -2.85 -14.62
CA GLN A 215 11.06 -1.65 -13.83
C GLN A 215 11.53 -0.39 -14.54
N TYR A 216 10.86 0.72 -14.28
CA TYR A 216 11.25 2.01 -14.85
C TYR A 216 10.66 3.17 -14.05
N ASN A 217 11.33 4.31 -14.15
CA ASN A 217 10.95 5.55 -13.52
C ASN A 217 11.12 6.72 -14.50
N LEU A 218 10.18 7.67 -14.44
CA LEU A 218 10.36 8.98 -15.06
C LEU A 218 9.63 10.04 -14.25
N GLN A 219 10.37 11.05 -13.79
CA GLN A 219 9.86 12.11 -12.94
C GLN A 219 10.45 13.46 -13.34
N LEU A 220 9.89 14.53 -12.79
CA LEU A 220 10.52 15.84 -12.84
C LEU A 220 11.79 15.80 -11.97
N ASP A 221 12.91 16.29 -12.49
CA ASP A 221 14.17 16.31 -11.75
C ASP A 221 13.99 17.05 -10.40
N PRO A 222 14.25 16.40 -9.25
CA PRO A 222 14.15 17.01 -7.94
C PRO A 222 14.96 18.31 -7.79
N LEU A 223 16.04 18.47 -8.57
CA LEU A 223 16.88 19.67 -8.58
C LEU A 223 16.28 20.83 -9.39
N THR A 224 15.20 20.60 -10.14
CA THR A 224 14.54 21.64 -10.94
C THR A 224 14.05 22.78 -10.06
N LYS A 225 14.52 24.01 -10.34
CA LYS A 225 13.97 25.24 -9.76
C LYS A 225 12.73 25.66 -10.55
N ILE A 226 11.54 25.51 -9.96
CA ILE A 226 10.26 25.73 -10.66
C ILE A 226 10.13 27.15 -11.21
N SER A 227 10.57 28.17 -10.47
CA SER A 227 10.50 29.57 -10.93
C SER A 227 11.30 29.79 -12.21
N THR A 228 12.56 29.32 -12.26
CA THR A 228 13.42 29.45 -13.44
C THR A 228 12.92 28.58 -14.61
N ALA A 229 12.50 27.35 -14.34
CA ALA A 229 11.98 26.43 -15.35
C ALA A 229 10.70 26.98 -16.00
N GLY A 230 9.78 27.51 -15.19
CA GLY A 230 8.55 28.14 -15.64
C GLY A 230 8.80 29.37 -16.53
N GLN A 231 9.73 30.25 -16.15
CA GLN A 231 10.11 31.41 -16.96
C GLN A 231 10.71 31.02 -18.31
N LYS A 232 11.55 29.98 -18.35
CA LYS A 232 12.17 29.49 -19.59
C LYS A 232 11.25 28.60 -20.42
N GLY A 233 10.13 28.13 -19.85
CA GLY A 233 9.25 27.14 -20.47
C GLY A 233 9.91 25.78 -20.70
N LYS A 234 10.96 25.47 -19.93
CA LYS A 234 11.80 24.27 -20.06
C LYS A 234 12.00 23.60 -18.71
N TYR A 235 11.77 22.29 -18.66
CA TYR A 235 11.93 21.46 -17.48
C TYR A 235 12.88 20.31 -17.78
N THR A 236 13.53 19.78 -16.75
CA THR A 236 14.36 18.57 -16.88
C THR A 236 13.58 17.40 -16.31
N LEU A 237 13.43 16.34 -17.10
CA LEU A 237 12.95 15.05 -16.61
C LEU A 237 14.15 14.14 -16.39
N THR A 238 14.14 13.41 -15.28
CA THR A 238 15.11 12.37 -14.95
C THR A 238 14.39 11.05 -14.75
N GLY A 239 15.09 9.96 -15.01
CA GLY A 239 14.52 8.64 -14.86
C GLY A 239 15.54 7.55 -15.09
N TRP A 240 15.05 6.32 -15.00
CA TRP A 240 15.83 5.12 -15.26
C TRP A 240 14.92 4.02 -15.78
N ALA A 241 15.49 3.02 -16.42
CA ALA A 241 14.80 1.80 -16.79
C ALA A 241 15.74 0.62 -16.54
N LYS A 242 15.15 -0.48 -16.04
CA LYS A 242 15.81 -1.73 -15.72
C LYS A 242 15.15 -2.86 -16.51
N THR A 243 15.97 -3.66 -17.16
CA THR A 243 15.55 -4.88 -17.87
C THR A 243 15.67 -6.09 -16.94
N ASN A 244 14.90 -7.13 -17.21
CA ASN A 244 14.86 -8.37 -16.41
C ASN A 244 16.21 -9.12 -16.32
N LYS A 245 17.14 -8.80 -17.21
CA LYS A 245 18.51 -9.32 -17.24
C LYS A 245 19.41 -8.35 -17.98
N LYS A 246 20.72 -8.60 -17.92
CA LYS A 246 21.71 -7.89 -18.72
C LYS A 246 21.36 -7.97 -20.20
N ALA A 247 21.27 -6.83 -20.87
CA ALA A 247 20.93 -6.74 -22.27
C ALA A 247 21.67 -5.60 -22.97
N GLN A 248 21.77 -5.70 -24.29
CA GLN A 248 22.31 -4.64 -25.14
C GLN A 248 21.22 -4.13 -26.08
N GLY A 249 21.12 -2.82 -26.23
CA GLY A 249 20.16 -2.21 -27.13
C GLY A 249 19.87 -0.77 -26.76
N LYS A 250 18.69 -0.29 -27.18
CA LYS A 250 18.24 1.07 -26.91
C LYS A 250 16.89 1.06 -26.22
N ILE A 251 16.81 1.76 -25.09
CA ILE A 251 15.54 2.10 -24.47
C ILE A 251 15.07 3.42 -25.06
N THR A 252 13.87 3.41 -25.61
CA THR A 252 13.21 4.61 -26.16
C THR A 252 12.16 5.11 -25.19
N VAL A 253 12.22 6.39 -24.84
CA VAL A 253 11.19 7.10 -24.08
C VAL A 253 10.46 8.07 -25.00
N GLU A 254 9.15 7.93 -25.12
CA GLU A 254 8.31 8.74 -26.00
C GLU A 254 7.14 9.36 -25.24
N ILE A 255 6.90 10.67 -25.48
CA ILE A 255 5.73 11.41 -25.03
C ILE A 255 5.20 12.19 -26.22
N ALA A 256 4.24 11.60 -26.94
CA ALA A 256 3.73 12.13 -28.20
C ALA A 256 3.17 13.55 -28.09
N GLU A 257 2.42 13.84 -27.03
CA GLU A 257 1.85 15.18 -26.77
C GLU A 257 2.93 16.27 -26.66
N LEU A 258 4.12 15.92 -26.15
CA LEU A 258 5.25 16.85 -26.00
C LEU A 258 6.20 16.81 -27.20
N LYS A 259 5.88 16.04 -28.25
CA LYS A 259 6.76 15.78 -29.41
C LYS A 259 8.15 15.31 -28.99
N LEU A 260 8.20 14.50 -27.93
CA LEU A 260 9.43 14.00 -27.33
C LEU A 260 9.62 12.53 -27.71
N LYS A 261 10.78 12.21 -28.27
CA LYS A 261 11.29 10.84 -28.43
C LYS A 261 12.79 10.85 -28.18
N LYS A 262 13.25 10.06 -27.20
CA LYS A 262 14.66 9.97 -26.79
C LYS A 262 15.08 8.52 -26.71
N GLU A 263 16.31 8.24 -27.12
CA GLU A 263 16.90 6.90 -27.09
C GLU A 263 18.11 6.90 -26.16
N PHE A 264 18.26 5.85 -25.38
CA PHE A 264 19.35 5.67 -24.43
C PHE A 264 19.94 4.26 -24.59
N ASP A 265 21.24 4.18 -24.78
CA ASP A 265 21.94 2.91 -24.90
C ASP A 265 21.99 2.22 -23.52
N ILE A 266 21.61 0.94 -23.50
CA ILE A 266 21.75 0.06 -22.33
C ILE A 266 22.83 -0.99 -22.63
N GLN A 267 23.76 -1.17 -21.69
CA GLN A 267 24.88 -2.11 -21.80
C GLN A 267 24.90 -3.16 -20.68
N GLU A 268 24.19 -2.90 -19.59
CA GLU A 268 24.02 -3.78 -18.43
C GLU A 268 22.54 -4.16 -18.28
N ASP A 269 22.02 -4.23 -17.06
CA ASP A 269 20.60 -4.47 -16.78
C ASP A 269 19.81 -3.16 -16.55
N SER A 270 20.47 -2.00 -16.54
CA SER A 270 19.83 -0.72 -16.27
C SER A 270 20.49 0.44 -17.00
N VAL A 271 19.71 1.50 -17.21
CA VAL A 271 20.17 2.78 -17.76
C VAL A 271 19.44 3.94 -17.06
N SER A 272 20.20 4.97 -16.69
CA SER A 272 19.67 6.23 -16.17
C SER A 272 19.77 7.31 -17.23
N PHE A 273 18.79 8.21 -17.27
CA PHE A 273 18.74 9.27 -18.27
C PHE A 273 18.18 10.57 -17.71
N SER A 274 18.53 11.67 -18.40
CA SER A 274 18.06 13.02 -18.13
C SER A 274 17.92 13.78 -19.44
N PHE A 275 16.83 14.52 -19.60
CA PHE A 275 16.60 15.32 -20.81
C PHE A 275 15.69 16.52 -20.56
N GLU A 276 15.90 17.59 -21.32
CA GLU A 276 15.02 18.76 -21.31
C GLU A 276 13.71 18.48 -22.07
N VAL A 277 12.63 19.04 -21.56
CA VAL A 277 11.30 19.05 -22.19
C VAL A 277 10.70 20.45 -22.12
N SER A 278 10.08 20.87 -23.23
CA SER A 278 9.38 22.15 -23.34
C SER A 278 7.87 21.95 -23.23
N LYS A 279 7.14 23.00 -22.82
CA LYS A 279 5.66 22.99 -22.74
C LYS A 279 5.06 21.93 -21.81
N LEU A 280 5.85 21.47 -20.82
CA LEU A 280 5.37 20.58 -19.77
C LEU A 280 4.36 21.30 -18.89
N LYS A 281 3.19 20.69 -18.66
CA LYS A 281 2.22 21.13 -17.66
C LYS A 281 2.41 20.28 -16.42
N LEU A 282 2.58 20.93 -15.27
CA LEU A 282 2.75 20.23 -14.00
C LEU A 282 1.41 19.73 -13.47
N TRP A 283 1.43 18.54 -12.87
CA TRP A 283 0.32 17.93 -12.16
C TRP A 283 0.06 18.68 -10.84
N SER A 284 -1.21 18.92 -10.53
CA SER A 284 -1.69 19.38 -9.21
C SER A 284 -3.11 18.86 -8.95
N PRO A 285 -3.63 18.97 -7.71
CA PRO A 285 -5.02 18.59 -7.41
C PRO A 285 -6.09 19.27 -8.29
N GLU A 286 -5.85 20.52 -8.70
CA GLU A 286 -6.73 21.32 -9.54
C GLU A 286 -6.53 21.05 -11.04
N ASN A 287 -5.33 20.63 -11.43
CA ASN A 287 -4.98 20.26 -12.80
C ASN A 287 -4.21 18.93 -12.80
N PRO A 288 -4.90 17.78 -12.68
CA PRO A 288 -4.27 16.46 -12.60
C PRO A 288 -3.77 15.99 -13.97
N LYS A 289 -2.87 16.75 -14.59
CA LYS A 289 -2.35 16.46 -15.92
C LYS A 289 -1.49 15.19 -15.89
N LEU A 290 -1.92 14.20 -16.65
CA LEU A 290 -1.17 12.99 -16.97
C LEU A 290 -0.78 13.00 -18.46
N TYR A 291 0.38 12.40 -18.74
CA TYR A 291 0.89 12.19 -20.09
C TYR A 291 0.98 10.68 -20.35
N ASP A 292 0.58 10.26 -21.56
CA ASP A 292 0.86 8.92 -22.06
C ASP A 292 2.36 8.82 -22.37
N VAL A 293 3.10 8.13 -21.49
CA VAL A 293 4.53 7.90 -21.61
C VAL A 293 4.76 6.48 -22.08
N LYS A 294 5.48 6.32 -23.18
CA LYS A 294 5.84 5.02 -23.72
C LYS A 294 7.32 4.73 -23.48
N PHE A 295 7.60 3.56 -22.94
CA PHE A 295 8.93 2.97 -22.91
C PHE A 295 8.97 1.83 -23.91
N SER A 296 10.01 1.78 -24.74
CA SER A 296 10.20 0.67 -25.69
C SER A 296 11.60 0.10 -25.58
N PHE A 297 11.69 -1.22 -25.61
CA PHE A 297 12.94 -1.97 -25.64
C PHE A 297 12.74 -3.24 -26.46
N ASN A 298 13.55 -3.43 -27.50
CA ASN A 298 13.45 -4.56 -28.41
C ASN A 298 12.03 -4.77 -28.97
N LYS A 299 11.34 -5.83 -28.52
CA LYS A 299 9.98 -6.20 -28.96
C LYS A 299 8.88 -5.69 -28.03
N GLU A 300 9.25 -5.04 -26.92
CA GLU A 300 8.30 -4.51 -25.95
C GLU A 300 8.09 -3.01 -26.19
N THR A 301 6.82 -2.59 -26.15
CA THR A 301 6.42 -1.21 -25.89
C THR A 301 5.37 -1.23 -24.79
N ILE A 302 5.65 -0.55 -23.68
CA ILE A 302 4.75 -0.37 -22.55
C ILE A 302 4.38 1.11 -22.40
N ALA A 303 3.11 1.35 -22.13
CA ALA A 303 2.55 2.69 -21.96
C ALA A 303 2.05 2.88 -20.53
N GLU A 304 2.26 4.07 -19.99
CA GLU A 304 1.79 4.45 -18.66
C GLU A 304 1.39 5.93 -18.62
N ASN A 305 0.31 6.23 -17.90
CA ASN A 305 -0.07 7.61 -17.62
C ASN A 305 0.75 8.14 -16.43
N ILE A 306 1.60 9.13 -16.69
CA ILE A 306 2.51 9.72 -15.68
C ILE A 306 2.25 11.22 -15.56
N GLY A 307 2.13 11.71 -14.33
CA GLY A 307 2.08 13.13 -14.01
C GLY A 307 3.45 13.64 -13.54
N PHE A 308 3.74 14.92 -13.78
CA PHE A 308 5.01 15.53 -13.40
C PHE A 308 4.77 16.68 -12.44
N ARG A 309 5.38 16.62 -11.25
CA ARG A 309 5.24 17.64 -10.20
C ARG A 309 6.48 17.67 -9.34
N LYS A 310 6.75 18.81 -8.71
CA LYS A 310 7.73 18.93 -7.64
C LYS A 310 7.02 19.17 -6.32
N ILE A 311 7.33 18.34 -5.32
CA ILE A 311 6.95 18.57 -3.93
C ILE A 311 8.22 18.81 -3.12
N GLU A 312 8.22 19.83 -2.27
CA GLU A 312 9.36 20.18 -1.44
C GLU A 312 8.93 20.74 -0.09
N VAL A 313 9.86 20.70 0.86
CA VAL A 313 9.74 21.36 2.16
C VAL A 313 10.63 22.61 2.13
N SER A 314 10.05 23.76 2.50
CA SER A 314 10.76 25.04 2.59
C SER A 314 10.54 25.65 3.96
N GLY A 315 11.52 25.47 4.85
CA GLY A 315 11.38 25.74 6.28
C GLY A 315 10.15 25.03 6.85
N LYS A 316 9.21 25.79 7.39
CA LYS A 316 7.96 25.29 7.98
C LYS A 316 6.82 25.02 6.99
N LYS A 317 7.06 25.14 5.68
CA LYS A 317 6.02 25.07 4.65
C LYS A 317 6.18 23.87 3.74
N ILE A 318 5.05 23.33 3.28
CA ILE A 318 4.99 22.37 2.18
C ILE A 318 4.71 23.13 0.90
N VAL A 319 5.47 22.84 -0.15
CA VAL A 319 5.45 23.59 -1.41
C VAL A 319 5.26 22.61 -2.58
N LEU A 320 4.16 22.77 -3.31
CA LEU A 320 3.84 22.02 -4.53
C LEU A 320 4.04 22.94 -5.74
N ASN A 321 4.91 22.55 -6.67
CA ASN A 321 5.21 23.30 -7.89
C ASN A 321 5.54 24.78 -7.62
N GLY A 322 6.33 25.04 -6.57
CA GLY A 322 6.74 26.39 -6.19
C GLY A 322 5.69 27.20 -5.42
N LYS A 323 4.50 26.65 -5.14
CA LYS A 323 3.44 27.30 -4.36
C LYS A 323 3.23 26.60 -3.03
N GLN A 324 3.10 27.38 -1.95
CA GLN A 324 2.73 26.83 -0.64
C GLN A 324 1.35 26.16 -0.74
N VAL A 325 1.20 25.00 -0.09
CA VAL A 325 -0.08 24.28 -0.03
C VAL A 325 -0.37 23.87 1.41
N PHE A 326 -1.63 24.02 1.82
CA PHE A 326 -2.16 23.39 3.02
C PHE A 326 -2.78 22.03 2.65
N LEU A 327 -2.33 20.97 3.32
CA LEU A 327 -2.80 19.61 3.06
C LEU A 327 -4.14 19.37 3.76
N ARG A 328 -5.23 19.53 3.01
CA ARG A 328 -6.61 19.19 3.40
C ARG A 328 -6.83 17.69 3.20
N GLY A 329 -6.36 16.92 4.18
CA GLY A 329 -6.33 15.46 4.14
C GLY A 329 -7.58 14.79 4.73
N ILE A 330 -7.74 13.50 4.45
CA ILE A 330 -8.59 12.60 5.23
C ILE A 330 -7.97 11.20 5.20
N SER A 331 -7.97 10.51 6.33
CA SER A 331 -7.42 9.15 6.41
C SER A 331 -8.44 8.14 5.90
N ILE A 332 -7.97 7.08 5.23
CA ILE A 332 -8.79 6.06 4.60
C ILE A 332 -8.18 4.68 4.85
N HIS A 333 -8.98 3.74 5.32
CA HIS A 333 -8.66 2.31 5.29
C HIS A 333 -9.13 1.68 3.99
N GLU A 334 -8.43 0.64 3.53
CA GLU A 334 -8.78 -0.12 2.31
C GLU A 334 -9.98 -1.05 2.57
N GLU A 335 -11.17 -0.48 2.81
CA GLU A 335 -12.39 -1.20 3.15
C GLU A 335 -13.60 -0.55 2.47
N ILE A 336 -14.51 -1.37 1.93
CA ILE A 336 -15.86 -0.93 1.55
C ILE A 336 -16.79 -1.26 2.72
N PRO A 337 -17.16 -0.27 3.54
CA PRO A 337 -17.82 -0.56 4.79
C PRO A 337 -19.26 -1.07 4.61
N GLN A 338 -19.96 -0.66 3.53
CA GLN A 338 -21.30 -1.16 3.21
C GLN A 338 -21.30 -2.66 2.89
N GLU A 339 -20.19 -3.17 2.38
CA GLU A 339 -20.03 -4.56 1.97
C GLU A 339 -19.17 -5.36 2.97
N ILE A 340 -18.61 -4.69 4.00
CA ILE A 340 -17.79 -5.26 5.07
C ILE A 340 -16.63 -6.11 4.52
N ARG A 341 -15.95 -5.59 3.48
CA ARG A 341 -14.89 -6.30 2.77
C ARG A 341 -13.72 -5.38 2.43
N ARG A 342 -12.57 -5.98 2.11
CA ARG A 342 -11.44 -5.28 1.51
C ARG A 342 -11.87 -4.60 0.21
N SER A 343 -11.48 -3.33 0.05
CA SER A 343 -11.68 -2.63 -1.22
C SER A 343 -10.64 -3.09 -2.25
N HIS A 344 -11.04 -3.27 -3.50
CA HIS A 344 -10.12 -3.59 -4.59
C HIS A 344 -10.64 -3.03 -5.92
N GLY A 345 -9.71 -2.63 -6.79
CA GLY A 345 -10.05 -2.19 -8.13
C GLY A 345 -10.65 -0.77 -8.20
N LYS A 346 -10.94 -0.36 -9.44
CA LYS A 346 -11.28 1.04 -9.75
C LYS A 346 -12.63 1.50 -9.21
N LYS A 347 -13.64 0.62 -9.16
CA LYS A 347 -14.99 0.98 -8.68
C LYS A 347 -14.94 1.44 -7.22
N ASP A 348 -14.31 0.62 -6.37
CA ASP A 348 -14.15 0.89 -4.96
C ASP A 348 -13.29 2.14 -4.72
N ALA A 349 -12.19 2.29 -5.47
CA ALA A 349 -11.35 3.48 -5.44
C ALA A 349 -12.14 4.76 -5.75
N LEU A 350 -12.99 4.74 -6.79
CA LEU A 350 -13.83 5.88 -7.16
C LEU A 350 -14.85 6.24 -6.07
N GLN A 351 -15.40 5.25 -5.37
CA GLN A 351 -16.31 5.49 -4.26
C GLN A 351 -15.60 6.20 -3.10
N LEU A 352 -14.52 5.61 -2.58
CA LEU A 352 -13.80 6.15 -1.41
C LEU A 352 -13.18 7.51 -1.73
N LEU A 353 -12.48 7.64 -2.85
CA LEU A 353 -11.85 8.90 -3.25
C LEU A 353 -12.87 9.95 -3.69
N GLY A 354 -14.03 9.54 -4.21
CA GLY A 354 -15.16 10.41 -4.52
C GLY A 354 -15.71 11.10 -3.27
N TRP A 355 -15.89 10.36 -2.18
CA TRP A 355 -16.28 10.94 -0.88
C TRP A 355 -15.23 11.92 -0.35
N ALA A 356 -13.94 11.62 -0.50
CA ALA A 356 -12.88 12.56 -0.13
C ALA A 356 -12.93 13.85 -0.97
N LYS A 357 -13.19 13.78 -2.28
CA LYS A 357 -13.40 14.98 -3.12
C LYS A 357 -14.62 15.78 -2.66
N GLU A 358 -15.71 15.11 -2.33
CA GLU A 358 -16.92 15.76 -1.82
C GLU A 358 -16.63 16.51 -0.50
N LEU A 359 -15.74 15.99 0.33
CA LEU A 359 -15.28 16.63 1.58
C LEU A 359 -14.36 17.85 1.34
N ASN A 360 -14.10 18.24 0.09
CA ASN A 360 -13.13 19.28 -0.32
C ASN A 360 -11.65 18.96 -0.02
N CYS A 361 -11.31 17.67 0.13
CA CYS A 361 -9.94 17.24 0.31
C CYS A 361 -9.10 17.48 -0.97
N ASN A 362 -7.82 17.83 -0.77
CA ASN A 362 -6.79 17.79 -1.81
C ASN A 362 -5.76 16.67 -1.57
N MET A 363 -5.88 15.96 -0.46
CA MET A 363 -5.00 14.87 -0.06
C MET A 363 -5.80 13.75 0.62
N VAL A 364 -5.32 12.52 0.53
CA VAL A 364 -5.75 11.38 1.34
C VAL A 364 -4.53 10.71 2.01
N ARG A 365 -4.71 10.21 3.23
CA ARG A 365 -3.76 9.30 3.89
C ARG A 365 -4.27 7.88 3.79
N LEU A 366 -3.58 7.05 3.03
CA LEU A 366 -3.97 5.65 2.82
C LEU A 366 -3.30 4.80 3.91
N ALA A 367 -4.08 4.48 4.93
CA ALA A 367 -3.60 3.88 6.17
C ALA A 367 -3.91 2.37 6.24
N HIS A 368 -3.11 1.54 6.93
CA HIS A 368 -1.75 1.76 7.44
C HIS A 368 -0.74 0.93 6.64
N TYR A 369 -1.01 0.77 5.35
CA TYR A 369 -0.35 -0.16 4.46
C TYR A 369 -0.53 0.33 3.02
N PRO A 370 0.27 -0.17 2.05
CA PRO A 370 0.06 0.17 0.65
C PRO A 370 -1.32 -0.32 0.21
N HIS A 371 -2.17 0.59 -0.27
CA HIS A 371 -3.48 0.24 -0.85
C HIS A 371 -3.31 -0.31 -2.28
N ASP A 372 -4.39 -0.80 -2.88
CA ASP A 372 -4.45 -1.32 -4.24
C ASP A 372 -3.94 -0.32 -5.28
N GLU A 373 -3.27 -0.82 -6.32
CA GLU A 373 -2.67 0.02 -7.37
C GLU A 373 -3.73 0.86 -8.09
N GLN A 374 -4.97 0.35 -8.22
CA GLN A 374 -6.07 1.11 -8.84
C GLN A 374 -6.50 2.29 -7.98
N THR A 375 -6.39 2.21 -6.65
CA THR A 375 -6.64 3.35 -5.76
C THR A 375 -5.67 4.48 -6.04
N ILE A 376 -4.38 4.16 -6.18
CA ILE A 376 -3.35 5.18 -6.45
C ILE A 376 -3.49 5.77 -7.86
N LYS A 377 -3.73 4.93 -8.88
CA LYS A 377 -4.00 5.40 -10.26
C LYS A 377 -5.25 6.28 -10.34
N THR A 378 -6.26 5.98 -9.52
CA THR A 378 -7.48 6.79 -9.43
C THR A 378 -7.20 8.12 -8.74
N ALA A 379 -6.36 8.16 -7.69
CA ALA A 379 -5.93 9.39 -7.03
C ALA A 379 -5.14 10.31 -7.98
N ASP A 380 -4.23 9.75 -8.79
CA ASP A 380 -3.52 10.46 -9.88
C ASP A 380 -4.53 11.17 -10.80
N SER A 381 -5.58 10.46 -11.21
CA SER A 381 -6.58 10.94 -12.17
C SER A 381 -7.56 11.95 -11.58
N LEU A 382 -7.93 11.80 -10.30
CA LEU A 382 -8.87 12.70 -9.60
C LEU A 382 -8.21 13.97 -9.06
N GLY A 383 -6.88 14.07 -9.10
CA GLY A 383 -6.16 15.17 -8.48
C GLY A 383 -6.29 15.14 -6.97
N LEU A 384 -5.87 14.02 -6.36
CA LEU A 384 -5.72 13.88 -4.91
C LEU A 384 -4.27 13.54 -4.62
N MET A 385 -3.62 14.31 -3.75
CA MET A 385 -2.33 13.96 -3.20
C MET A 385 -2.47 12.76 -2.25
N VAL A 386 -1.43 11.96 -2.12
CA VAL A 386 -1.46 10.71 -1.36
C VAL A 386 -0.28 10.66 -0.39
N TRP A 387 -0.58 10.31 0.85
CA TRP A 387 0.35 9.71 1.81
C TRP A 387 0.15 8.20 1.75
N SER A 388 1.22 7.47 1.41
CA SER A 388 1.26 6.01 1.39
C SER A 388 2.21 5.50 2.48
N GLU A 389 1.88 4.40 3.14
CA GLU A 389 2.51 3.96 4.39
C GLU A 389 2.73 2.45 4.40
N ILE A 390 3.76 1.98 5.12
CA ILE A 390 3.94 0.56 5.47
C ILE A 390 3.46 0.25 6.90
N PRO A 391 3.03 -0.99 7.21
CA PRO A 391 2.42 -1.33 8.49
C PRO A 391 3.42 -1.55 9.64
N VAL A 392 4.47 -0.73 9.74
CA VAL A 392 5.33 -0.64 10.93
C VAL A 392 4.55 0.12 12.00
N TYR A 393 3.74 -0.63 12.74
CA TYR A 393 2.65 -0.11 13.55
C TYR A 393 2.76 -0.59 15.00
N TRP A 394 2.69 0.34 15.96
CA TRP A 394 2.79 0.05 17.40
C TRP A 394 4.05 -0.73 17.80
N THR A 395 3.87 -1.92 18.38
CA THR A 395 4.87 -2.67 19.14
C THR A 395 5.61 -3.68 18.26
N ILE A 396 6.11 -3.23 17.11
CA ILE A 396 7.01 -4.03 16.26
C ILE A 396 8.28 -4.39 17.07
N ASP A 397 8.85 -5.57 16.83
CA ASP A 397 10.12 -5.96 17.43
C ASP A 397 11.30 -5.21 16.78
N PHE A 398 11.50 -3.96 17.21
CA PHE A 398 12.55 -3.08 16.69
C PHE A 398 13.98 -3.58 16.97
N LYS A 399 14.16 -4.61 17.80
CA LYS A 399 15.48 -5.20 18.11
C LYS A 399 15.92 -6.25 17.10
N SER A 400 14.98 -6.79 16.31
CA SER A 400 15.25 -7.88 15.38
C SER A 400 15.68 -7.34 14.01
N ASP A 401 16.90 -7.69 13.60
CA ASP A 401 17.40 -7.39 12.25
C ASP A 401 16.53 -8.08 11.18
N ALA A 402 16.01 -9.28 11.45
CA ALA A 402 15.11 -9.97 10.54
C ALA A 402 13.81 -9.19 10.31
N VAL A 403 13.24 -8.61 11.37
CA VAL A 403 12.05 -7.74 11.28
C VAL A 403 12.39 -6.45 10.51
N LEU A 404 13.59 -5.90 10.71
CA LEU A 404 14.03 -4.74 9.93
C LEU A 404 14.11 -5.04 8.44
N GLU A 405 14.66 -6.19 8.04
CA GLU A 405 14.72 -6.57 6.64
C GLU A 405 13.33 -6.81 6.03
N LYS A 406 12.38 -7.37 6.79
CA LYS A 406 10.96 -7.45 6.38
C LYS A 406 10.36 -6.05 6.14
N ALA A 407 10.64 -5.08 7.02
CA ALA A 407 10.16 -3.70 6.87
C ALA A 407 10.76 -3.02 5.63
N LYS A 408 12.06 -3.18 5.41
CA LYS A 408 12.77 -2.65 4.24
C LYS A 408 12.26 -3.27 2.94
N LYS A 409 11.95 -4.58 2.94
CA LYS A 409 11.38 -5.29 1.80
C LYS A 409 10.02 -4.69 1.42
N GLN A 410 9.08 -4.60 2.37
CA GLN A 410 7.76 -4.00 2.11
C GLN A 410 7.86 -2.52 1.69
N LEU A 411 8.79 -1.75 2.26
CA LEU A 411 9.05 -0.37 1.85
C LEU A 411 9.54 -0.28 0.40
N SER A 412 10.47 -1.16 0.03
CA SER A 412 11.04 -1.20 -1.31
C SER A 412 10.00 -1.63 -2.33
N GLU A 413 9.18 -2.63 -2.01
CA GLU A 413 8.07 -3.11 -2.86
C GLU A 413 7.01 -2.01 -3.08
N MET A 414 6.61 -1.30 -2.02
CA MET A 414 5.68 -0.16 -2.13
C MET A 414 6.24 0.92 -3.06
N ILE A 415 7.49 1.34 -2.82
CA ILE A 415 8.12 2.41 -3.60
C ILE A 415 8.34 1.96 -5.05
N ALA A 416 8.83 0.74 -5.29
CA ALA A 416 9.03 0.20 -6.64
C ALA A 416 7.73 0.18 -7.45
N ARG A 417 6.61 -0.26 -6.87
CA ARG A 417 5.31 -0.30 -7.55
C ARG A 417 4.81 1.08 -7.97
N ASP A 418 4.96 2.07 -7.09
CA ASP A 418 4.22 3.34 -7.17
C ASP A 418 5.10 4.56 -7.47
N GLN A 419 6.38 4.38 -7.76
CA GLN A 419 7.34 5.45 -8.06
C GLN A 419 6.87 6.43 -9.14
N ASN A 420 6.10 5.99 -10.14
CA ASN A 420 5.58 6.86 -11.22
C ASN A 420 4.25 7.58 -10.88
N ARG A 421 3.75 7.47 -9.64
CA ARG A 421 2.47 8.05 -9.20
C ARG A 421 2.63 9.48 -8.71
N ALA A 422 2.26 10.48 -9.52
CA ALA A 422 2.42 11.90 -9.20
C ALA A 422 1.68 12.31 -7.92
N SER A 423 0.52 11.69 -7.67
CA SER A 423 -0.33 11.88 -6.49
C SER A 423 0.41 11.60 -5.20
N ILE A 424 1.23 10.55 -5.13
CA ILE A 424 1.96 10.24 -3.90
C ILE A 424 2.97 11.34 -3.66
N ILE A 425 2.82 12.07 -2.56
CA ILE A 425 3.74 13.13 -2.14
C ILE A 425 4.52 12.74 -0.89
N ILE A 426 4.00 11.80 -0.09
CA ILE A 426 4.58 11.38 1.18
C ILE A 426 4.70 9.85 1.21
N TRP A 427 5.90 9.36 1.51
CA TRP A 427 6.13 8.00 1.99
C TRP A 427 6.23 8.00 3.51
N SER A 428 5.44 7.17 4.17
CA SER A 428 5.49 6.98 5.61
C SER A 428 6.10 5.66 6.00
N VAL A 429 7.02 5.71 6.97
CA VAL A 429 7.76 4.54 7.44
C VAL A 429 7.14 3.88 8.68
N GLY A 430 6.03 4.40 9.21
CA GLY A 430 5.29 3.78 10.31
C GLY A 430 4.41 4.72 11.13
N ASN A 431 3.77 4.18 12.17
CA ASN A 431 2.74 4.86 12.96
C ASN A 431 2.72 4.45 14.44
N GLU A 432 2.68 5.45 15.34
CA GLU A 432 2.49 5.30 16.80
C GLU A 432 3.40 4.25 17.44
N THR A 433 4.69 4.34 17.13
CA THR A 433 5.68 3.38 17.58
C THR A 433 6.36 3.90 18.86
N PRO A 434 6.40 3.12 19.96
CA PRO A 434 6.93 3.57 21.24
C PRO A 434 8.37 4.11 21.15
N ILE A 435 8.61 5.27 21.76
CA ILE A 435 9.91 5.95 21.71
C ILE A 435 10.98 5.13 22.46
N SER A 436 12.04 4.77 21.75
CA SER A 436 13.29 4.23 22.29
C SER A 436 14.44 4.46 21.30
N ASP A 437 15.69 4.35 21.76
CA ASP A 437 16.86 4.47 20.88
C ASP A 437 16.88 3.39 19.78
N VAL A 438 16.50 2.16 20.15
CA VAL A 438 16.42 1.03 19.22
C VAL A 438 15.37 1.28 18.15
N ARG A 439 14.15 1.71 18.54
CA ARG A 439 13.11 2.10 17.58
C ARG A 439 13.58 3.24 16.68
N THR A 440 14.25 4.25 17.23
CA THR A 440 14.72 5.40 16.45
C THR A 440 15.76 4.98 15.41
N LYS A 441 16.68 4.07 15.76
CA LYS A 441 17.66 3.51 14.83
C LYS A 441 16.99 2.67 13.73
N PHE A 442 16.04 1.81 14.09
CA PHE A 442 15.25 1.02 13.15
C PHE A 442 14.55 1.93 12.13
N MET A 443 13.75 2.88 12.62
CA MET A 443 12.91 3.75 11.80
C MET A 443 13.73 4.72 10.96
N SER A 444 14.80 5.30 11.51
CA SER A 444 15.69 6.17 10.72
C SER A 444 16.39 5.44 9.58
N SER A 445 16.68 4.14 9.73
CA SER A 445 17.21 3.33 8.63
C SER A 445 16.20 3.14 7.49
N LEU A 446 14.90 3.06 7.81
CA LEU A 446 13.82 3.06 6.82
C LEU A 446 13.70 4.41 6.13
N VAL A 447 13.83 5.52 6.87
CA VAL A 447 13.86 6.87 6.27
C VAL A 447 15.05 7.01 5.30
N THR A 448 16.23 6.55 5.68
CA THR A 448 17.41 6.55 4.81
C THR A 448 17.20 5.70 3.56
N LEU A 449 16.61 4.51 3.70
CA LEU A 449 16.29 3.66 2.55
C LEU A 449 15.27 4.34 1.63
N ALA A 450 14.19 4.91 2.16
CA ALA A 450 13.19 5.61 1.36
C ALA A 450 13.82 6.76 0.55
N LYS A 451 14.67 7.59 1.18
CA LYS A 451 15.39 8.69 0.49
C LYS A 451 16.36 8.19 -0.58
N LYS A 452 16.95 7.01 -0.39
CA LYS A 452 17.83 6.37 -1.39
C LYS A 452 17.03 5.86 -2.59
N LEU A 453 15.88 5.26 -2.35
CA LEU A 453 15.00 4.71 -3.39
C LEU A 453 14.25 5.81 -4.16
N ASP A 454 13.87 6.89 -3.47
CA ASP A 454 13.11 7.99 -4.03
C ASP A 454 13.41 9.31 -3.32
N SER A 455 14.08 10.21 -4.03
CA SER A 455 14.41 11.56 -3.55
C SER A 455 13.42 12.63 -4.00
N SER A 456 12.35 12.25 -4.70
CA SER A 456 11.34 13.18 -5.27
C SER A 456 10.14 13.44 -4.35
N ARG A 457 10.05 12.73 -3.22
CA ARG A 457 8.92 12.75 -2.28
C ARG A 457 9.38 13.05 -0.86
N ILE A 458 8.44 13.52 -0.06
CA ILE A 458 8.61 13.79 1.37
C ILE A 458 8.60 12.45 2.12
N ILE A 459 9.49 12.29 3.11
CA ILE A 459 9.45 11.14 4.02
C ILE A 459 8.89 11.55 5.39
N SER A 460 7.95 10.78 5.92
CA SER A 460 7.34 11.01 7.23
C SER A 460 7.11 9.72 8.03
N ALA A 461 6.51 9.87 9.20
CA ALA A 461 5.96 8.83 10.06
C ALA A 461 4.94 9.52 10.99
N ALA A 462 3.89 8.81 11.42
CA ALA A 462 3.01 9.31 12.48
C ALA A 462 3.70 9.08 13.84
N LEU A 463 4.21 10.17 14.42
CA LEU A 463 5.00 10.16 15.65
C LEU A 463 4.11 10.09 16.90
N GLU A 464 4.73 9.86 18.06
CA GLU A 464 4.07 10.01 19.36
C GLU A 464 4.31 11.42 19.94
N ALA A 465 3.33 11.93 20.70
CA ALA A 465 3.46 13.18 21.46
C ALA A 465 3.84 12.90 22.91
N GLY A 466 4.62 13.83 23.49
CA GLY A 466 4.76 13.94 24.94
C GLY A 466 3.63 14.80 25.53
N TYR A 467 2.98 14.30 26.58
CA TYR A 467 1.95 15.02 27.33
C TYR A 467 2.49 15.49 28.67
N ASN A 468 2.60 16.81 28.87
CA ASN A 468 2.83 17.42 30.18
C ASN A 468 1.59 18.24 30.60
N ALA A 469 1.40 18.45 31.90
CA ALA A 469 0.26 19.21 32.41
C ALA A 469 0.21 20.63 31.79
N GLY A 470 -0.74 20.85 30.88
CA GLY A 470 -1.02 22.15 30.24
C GLY A 470 -0.21 22.47 28.96
N ALA A 471 0.69 21.59 28.51
CA ALA A 471 1.47 21.80 27.28
C ALA A 471 1.73 20.48 26.54
N ASN A 472 1.37 20.45 25.25
CA ASN A 472 1.66 19.34 24.36
C ASN A 472 2.96 19.62 23.60
N HIS A 473 3.88 18.67 23.62
CA HIS A 473 5.20 18.81 23.01
C HIS A 473 5.44 17.72 21.97
N VAL A 474 5.82 18.14 20.76
CA VAL A 474 6.20 17.23 19.67
C VAL A 474 7.73 17.16 19.62
N GLU A 475 8.29 16.15 20.30
CA GLU A 475 9.73 15.98 20.53
C GLU A 475 10.22 14.54 20.28
N ASP A 476 9.50 13.74 19.49
CA ASP A 476 9.99 12.41 19.10
C ASP A 476 11.32 12.52 18.33
N PRO A 477 12.43 11.89 18.78
CA PRO A 477 13.73 11.94 18.13
C PRO A 477 13.74 11.55 16.64
N LEU A 478 12.79 10.72 16.20
CA LEU A 478 12.64 10.35 14.78
C LEU A 478 12.33 11.57 13.90
N GLY A 479 11.70 12.61 14.46
CA GLY A 479 11.42 13.87 13.77
C GLY A 479 12.67 14.58 13.24
N LYS A 480 13.87 14.24 13.72
CA LYS A 480 15.14 14.73 13.14
C LYS A 480 15.39 14.20 11.73
N TYR A 481 14.95 12.98 11.42
CA TYR A 481 15.24 12.27 10.18
C TYR A 481 14.18 12.49 9.09
N THR A 482 12.91 12.65 9.49
CA THR A 482 11.77 12.90 8.58
C THR A 482 11.82 14.31 7.98
N ASP A 483 11.17 14.52 6.84
CA ASP A 483 11.12 15.83 6.18
C ASP A 483 9.99 16.70 6.74
N ILE A 484 8.91 16.07 7.19
CA ILE A 484 7.82 16.71 7.96
C ILE A 484 7.64 15.99 9.30
N VAL A 485 7.14 16.73 10.30
CA VAL A 485 6.82 16.20 11.62
C VAL A 485 5.32 15.98 11.67
N SER A 486 4.92 14.72 11.79
CA SER A 486 3.51 14.33 11.79
C SER A 486 3.12 13.69 13.10
N LEU A 487 1.92 13.96 13.60
CA LEU A 487 1.48 13.49 14.90
C LEU A 487 0.02 13.01 14.86
N ASN A 488 -0.25 11.93 15.58
CA ASN A 488 -1.62 11.55 15.96
C ASN A 488 -2.00 12.23 17.28
N GLU A 489 -3.12 12.94 17.31
CA GLU A 489 -3.63 13.54 18.54
C GLU A 489 -5.15 13.40 18.64
N TYR A 490 -5.64 13.18 19.85
CA TYR A 490 -7.05 12.89 20.11
C TYR A 490 -7.55 13.70 21.32
N LEU A 491 -7.07 14.93 21.48
CA LEU A 491 -7.46 15.79 22.58
C LEU A 491 -8.97 16.06 22.50
N GLY A 492 -9.68 15.76 23.58
CA GLY A 492 -11.14 15.80 23.65
C GLY A 492 -11.84 14.48 23.34
N TRP A 493 -11.10 13.45 22.92
CA TRP A 493 -11.61 12.08 22.85
C TRP A 493 -10.91 11.18 23.86
N TYR A 494 -9.68 10.72 23.61
CA TYR A 494 -9.00 9.79 24.53
C TYR A 494 -8.51 10.47 25.81
N GLY A 495 -8.25 11.78 25.76
CA GLY A 495 -7.90 12.60 26.93
C GLY A 495 -8.78 13.86 27.02
N GLY A 496 -9.31 14.14 28.20
CA GLY A 496 -10.15 15.32 28.45
C GLY A 496 -11.48 15.32 27.70
N THR A 497 -12.05 16.51 27.56
CA THR A 497 -13.25 16.82 26.75
C THR A 497 -12.86 17.82 25.65
N PRO A 498 -13.69 18.03 24.60
CA PRO A 498 -13.40 19.04 23.57
C PRO A 498 -13.12 20.44 24.12
N GLU A 499 -13.57 20.79 25.33
CA GLU A 499 -13.20 22.06 25.98
C GLU A 499 -11.70 22.19 26.26
N SER A 500 -10.99 21.08 26.43
CA SER A 500 -9.53 21.08 26.63
C SER A 500 -8.79 21.74 25.46
N CYS A 501 -9.36 21.74 24.25
CA CYS A 501 -8.81 22.44 23.08
C CYS A 501 -8.76 23.97 23.26
N ARG A 502 -9.57 24.55 24.16
CA ARG A 502 -9.63 26.00 24.41
C ARG A 502 -8.39 26.54 25.11
N THR A 503 -7.72 25.70 25.90
CA THR A 503 -6.53 26.09 26.69
C THR A 503 -5.26 25.37 26.26
N ALA A 504 -5.37 24.37 25.38
CA ALA A 504 -4.23 23.60 24.91
C ALA A 504 -3.22 24.48 24.16
N LYS A 505 -1.94 24.26 24.48
CA LYS A 505 -0.79 24.87 23.80
C LYS A 505 0.04 23.77 23.17
N TRP A 506 0.53 24.04 21.97
CA TRP A 506 1.32 23.12 21.17
C TRP A 506 2.67 23.75 20.86
N THR A 507 3.74 22.99 21.09
CA THR A 507 5.07 23.37 20.63
C THR A 507 5.68 22.22 19.84
N VAL A 508 6.39 22.58 18.77
CA VAL A 508 7.06 21.64 17.87
C VAL A 508 8.56 21.91 17.98
N ALA A 509 9.33 20.91 18.38
CA ALA A 509 10.77 21.08 18.63
C ALA A 509 11.62 21.24 17.35
N PHE A 510 10.98 21.15 16.17
CA PHE A 510 11.65 21.10 14.87
C PHE A 510 11.20 22.27 14.00
N ASP A 511 12.14 22.89 13.28
CA ASP A 511 11.86 23.89 12.26
C ASP A 511 11.45 23.23 10.93
N LYS A 512 10.31 22.52 10.97
CA LYS A 512 9.76 21.70 9.88
C LYS A 512 8.24 21.90 9.79
N PRO A 513 7.61 21.57 8.66
CA PRO A 513 6.15 21.54 8.57
C PRO A 513 5.57 20.56 9.61
N PHE A 514 4.52 21.00 10.28
CA PHE A 514 3.80 20.22 11.27
C PHE A 514 2.47 19.75 10.69
N PHE A 515 2.19 18.45 10.80
CA PHE A 515 1.02 17.81 10.22
C PHE A 515 0.30 16.96 11.28
N ILE A 516 -1.03 17.03 11.34
CA ILE A 516 -1.82 16.14 12.20
C ILE A 516 -2.26 14.91 11.38
N SER A 517 -1.60 13.77 11.57
CA SER A 517 -1.85 12.55 10.79
C SER A 517 -3.08 11.77 11.22
N GLU A 518 -3.57 12.01 12.45
CA GLU A 518 -4.86 11.55 12.96
C GLU A 518 -5.41 12.52 14.00
N THR A 519 -6.72 12.73 13.94
CA THR A 519 -7.54 13.35 14.99
C THR A 519 -9.00 12.98 14.75
N GLY A 520 -9.79 12.76 15.80
CA GLY A 520 -11.19 12.37 15.63
C GLY A 520 -11.86 11.94 16.93
N ALA A 521 -13.18 11.80 16.88
CA ALA A 521 -13.98 11.24 17.96
C ALA A 521 -14.97 10.24 17.40
N GLU A 522 -15.37 9.25 18.20
CA GLU A 522 -16.41 8.31 17.77
C GLU A 522 -17.78 8.98 17.79
N GLY A 523 -18.56 8.72 16.75
CA GLY A 523 -19.95 9.13 16.59
C GLY A 523 -20.72 8.03 15.88
N MET A 524 -21.78 7.50 16.48
CA MET A 524 -22.67 6.54 15.85
C MET A 524 -23.74 7.30 15.08
N PHE A 525 -23.80 7.09 13.76
CA PHE A 525 -24.82 7.72 12.92
C PHE A 525 -26.24 7.37 13.42
N GLY A 526 -27.10 8.39 13.49
CA GLY A 526 -28.49 8.26 13.98
C GLY A 526 -28.62 8.24 15.51
N PHE A 527 -27.52 8.17 16.26
CA PHE A 527 -27.56 8.35 17.72
C PHE A 527 -27.39 9.85 18.06
N HIS A 528 -28.50 10.46 18.48
CA HIS A 528 -28.54 11.87 18.85
C HIS A 528 -28.72 12.06 20.36
N ALA A 529 -27.92 12.95 20.94
CA ALA A 529 -27.97 13.28 22.37
C ALA A 529 -27.42 14.70 22.63
N ASP A 530 -27.34 15.11 23.89
CA ASP A 530 -26.58 16.31 24.24
C ASP A 530 -25.12 16.19 23.77
N LYS A 531 -24.50 17.31 23.40
CA LYS A 531 -23.12 17.34 22.87
C LYS A 531 -22.07 16.80 23.84
N THR A 532 -22.38 16.69 25.14
CA THR A 532 -21.47 16.11 26.14
C THR A 532 -21.56 14.59 26.23
N VAL A 533 -22.54 13.96 25.58
CA VAL A 533 -22.72 12.50 25.56
C VAL A 533 -21.87 11.90 24.45
N ARG A 534 -20.80 11.18 24.83
CA ARG A 534 -19.92 10.48 23.88
C ARG A 534 -20.69 9.53 22.96
N PHE A 535 -20.13 9.32 21.77
CA PHE A 535 -20.73 8.54 20.68
C PHE A 535 -21.92 9.19 19.98
N SER A 536 -22.50 10.29 20.48
CA SER A 536 -23.52 11.01 19.72
C SER A 536 -22.90 11.74 18.53
N GLU A 537 -23.69 11.99 17.50
CA GLU A 537 -23.27 12.85 16.41
C GLU A 537 -22.96 14.28 16.89
N GLU A 538 -23.68 14.77 17.91
CA GLU A 538 -23.44 16.09 18.51
C GLU A 538 -22.09 16.17 19.23
N TYR A 539 -21.64 15.09 19.89
CA TYR A 539 -20.32 15.06 20.49
C TYR A 539 -19.23 15.10 19.43
N GLN A 540 -19.37 14.30 18.36
CA GLN A 540 -18.40 14.29 17.26
C GLN A 540 -18.37 15.65 16.55
N GLU A 541 -19.52 16.26 16.29
CA GLU A 541 -19.63 17.63 15.75
C GLU A 541 -18.91 18.63 16.65
N TRP A 542 -19.20 18.62 17.95
CA TRP A 542 -18.59 19.51 18.93
C TRP A 542 -17.07 19.34 19.01
N TYR A 543 -16.59 18.08 18.96
CA TYR A 543 -15.16 17.76 18.88
C TYR A 543 -14.48 18.49 17.71
N TYR A 544 -15.01 18.35 16.48
CA TYR A 544 -14.42 18.98 15.30
C TYR A 544 -14.48 20.51 15.38
N GLN A 545 -15.56 21.07 15.92
CA GLN A 545 -15.67 22.53 16.11
C GLN A 545 -14.58 23.08 17.05
N GLU A 546 -14.30 22.43 18.18
CA GLU A 546 -13.28 22.89 19.13
C GLU A 546 -11.85 22.63 18.61
N GLN A 547 -11.63 21.51 17.91
CA GLN A 547 -10.37 21.20 17.23
C GLN A 547 -10.04 22.26 16.16
N ILE A 548 -10.98 22.58 15.28
CA ILE A 548 -10.78 23.60 14.23
C ILE A 548 -10.49 24.96 14.84
N LYS A 549 -11.22 25.38 15.89
CA LYS A 549 -10.90 26.64 16.59
C LYS A 549 -9.49 26.64 17.17
N MET A 550 -9.06 25.53 17.76
CA MET A 550 -7.69 25.38 18.26
C MET A 550 -6.66 25.49 17.12
N PHE A 551 -6.92 24.86 15.97
CA PHE A 551 -6.05 24.96 14.80
C PHE A 551 -5.95 26.39 14.25
N GLU A 552 -7.05 27.12 14.21
CA GLU A 552 -7.07 28.48 13.66
C GLU A 552 -6.46 29.53 14.61
N GLU A 553 -6.63 29.36 15.92
CA GLU A 553 -6.30 30.40 16.90
C GLU A 553 -4.98 30.16 17.65
N ARG A 554 -4.56 28.89 17.81
CA ARG A 554 -3.52 28.51 18.78
C ARG A 554 -2.46 27.55 18.25
N PHE A 555 -2.65 26.96 17.07
CA PHE A 555 -1.64 26.04 16.52
C PHE A 555 -0.38 26.79 16.04
N PRO A 556 0.78 26.13 16.05
CA PRO A 556 2.02 26.71 15.56
C PRO A 556 1.90 27.16 14.10
N ASP A 557 2.68 28.17 13.73
CA ASP A 557 2.83 28.67 12.35
C ASP A 557 3.32 27.59 11.37
N SER A 558 3.93 26.52 11.87
CA SER A 558 4.33 25.35 11.08
C SER A 558 3.19 24.43 10.68
N PHE A 559 1.98 24.62 11.22
CA PHE A 559 0.83 23.79 10.89
C PHE A 559 0.48 23.87 9.40
N SER A 560 0.73 22.77 8.69
CA SER A 560 0.69 22.68 7.23
C SER A 560 -0.37 21.71 6.70
N GLY A 561 -1.12 21.07 7.58
CA GLY A 561 -2.21 20.20 7.19
C GLY A 561 -2.63 19.20 8.25
N LEU A 562 -3.69 18.48 7.93
CA LEU A 562 -4.22 17.41 8.76
C LEU A 562 -4.90 16.33 7.93
N SER A 563 -4.97 15.13 8.46
CA SER A 563 -5.71 13.98 7.92
C SER A 563 -6.53 13.34 9.04
N PRO A 564 -7.77 13.83 9.28
CA PRO A 564 -8.59 13.32 10.37
C PRO A 564 -8.83 11.81 10.25
N TRP A 565 -8.95 11.16 11.40
CA TRP A 565 -9.25 9.74 11.54
C TRP A 565 -10.75 9.61 11.81
N ILE A 566 -11.57 9.24 10.84
CA ILE A 566 -11.25 8.68 9.51
C ILE A 566 -12.38 9.03 8.51
N LEU A 567 -12.22 8.79 7.20
CA LEU A 567 -13.27 9.06 6.22
C LEU A 567 -14.56 8.30 6.51
N ALA A 568 -14.48 6.98 6.67
CA ALA A 568 -15.63 6.11 6.87
C ALA A 568 -15.38 5.13 8.02
N ASP A 569 -16.44 4.75 8.73
CA ASP A 569 -16.38 3.71 9.76
C ASP A 569 -15.81 2.43 9.17
N PHE A 570 -15.00 1.70 9.94
CA PHE A 570 -14.34 0.49 9.46
C PHE A 570 -14.28 -0.60 10.54
N ARG A 571 -14.07 -1.85 10.14
CA ARG A 571 -13.98 -2.99 11.05
C ARG A 571 -12.70 -2.97 11.89
N SER A 572 -12.87 -3.10 13.20
CA SER A 572 -11.79 -3.25 14.16
C SER A 572 -12.17 -4.25 15.27
N PRO A 573 -11.35 -5.29 15.52
CA PRO A 573 -11.60 -6.26 16.58
C PRO A 573 -11.41 -5.68 17.99
N ARG A 574 -10.97 -4.43 18.12
CA ARG A 574 -10.76 -3.75 19.42
C ARG A 574 -11.98 -2.96 19.90
N ARG A 575 -13.04 -2.88 19.09
CA ARG A 575 -14.17 -1.96 19.30
C ARG A 575 -15.38 -2.73 19.84
N ASN A 576 -15.34 -3.00 21.14
CA ASN A 576 -16.22 -3.98 21.80
C ASN A 576 -17.46 -3.38 22.48
N ASN A 577 -17.68 -2.07 22.42
CA ASN A 577 -18.88 -1.49 22.99
C ASN A 577 -20.13 -2.06 22.29
N PRO A 578 -21.06 -2.71 23.01
CA PRO A 578 -22.17 -3.45 22.41
C PRO A 578 -23.25 -2.53 21.82
N THR A 579 -23.27 -1.25 22.21
CA THR A 579 -24.25 -0.28 21.75
C THR A 579 -23.71 0.52 20.56
N TYR A 580 -22.52 1.10 20.71
CA TYR A 580 -22.03 2.14 19.81
C TYR A 580 -20.98 1.67 18.79
N GLN A 581 -20.36 0.51 19.00
CA GLN A 581 -19.22 0.06 18.21
C GLN A 581 -19.50 -1.27 17.51
N GLN A 582 -19.82 -2.34 18.24
CA GLN A 582 -20.14 -3.67 17.66
C GLN A 582 -19.09 -4.16 16.64
N GLY A 583 -17.81 -3.97 16.95
CA GLY A 583 -16.67 -4.30 16.07
C GLY A 583 -16.36 -3.26 14.99
N TRP A 584 -16.94 -2.06 15.06
CA TRP A 584 -16.64 -0.93 14.19
C TRP A 584 -15.91 0.16 14.96
N ASN A 585 -14.85 0.70 14.37
CA ASN A 585 -14.32 1.99 14.78
C ASN A 585 -15.22 3.07 14.19
N THR A 586 -16.02 3.74 15.02
CA THR A 586 -17.06 4.68 14.58
C THR A 586 -16.60 6.13 14.50
N LYS A 587 -15.29 6.36 14.34
CA LYS A 587 -14.73 7.70 14.12
C LYS A 587 -14.95 8.23 12.71
N GLY A 588 -15.47 7.41 11.79
CA GLY A 588 -15.76 7.82 10.43
C GLY A 588 -16.60 9.08 10.41
N LEU A 589 -16.33 9.97 9.46
CA LEU A 589 -17.24 11.07 9.11
C LEU A 589 -18.44 10.56 8.29
N ILE A 590 -18.25 9.41 7.65
CA ILE A 590 -19.27 8.64 6.96
C ILE A 590 -19.50 7.34 7.73
N SER A 591 -20.75 6.96 7.90
CA SER A 591 -21.13 5.73 8.60
C SER A 591 -20.71 4.48 7.82
N LYS A 592 -20.84 3.32 8.46
CA LYS A 592 -20.67 2.03 7.78
C LYS A 592 -21.65 1.77 6.62
N ASN A 593 -22.78 2.48 6.58
CA ASN A 593 -23.78 2.35 5.51
C ASN A 593 -23.65 3.46 4.45
N GLY A 594 -22.77 4.44 4.64
CA GLY A 594 -22.52 5.52 3.66
C GLY A 594 -23.22 6.85 3.97
N GLU A 595 -23.87 6.99 5.13
CA GLU A 595 -24.47 8.26 5.52
C GLU A 595 -23.43 9.23 6.10
N LYS A 596 -23.52 10.51 5.75
CA LYS A 596 -22.63 11.56 6.27
C LYS A 596 -23.12 12.01 7.65
N LYS A 597 -22.25 11.92 8.64
CA LYS A 597 -22.51 12.39 10.00
C LYS A 597 -22.38 13.91 10.08
N LYS A 598 -22.90 14.54 11.13
CA LYS A 598 -22.81 16.00 11.34
C LYS A 598 -21.38 16.55 11.20
N ALA A 599 -20.39 15.86 11.76
CA ALA A 599 -18.99 16.26 11.71
C ALA A 599 -18.41 16.34 10.28
N PHE A 600 -18.96 15.59 9.30
CA PHE A 600 -18.57 15.69 7.89
C PHE A 600 -18.70 17.12 7.40
N TYR A 601 -19.84 17.76 7.68
CA TYR A 601 -20.16 19.10 7.20
C TYR A 601 -19.33 20.19 7.90
N VAL A 602 -18.94 19.97 9.16
CA VAL A 602 -18.03 20.85 9.88
C VAL A 602 -16.66 20.89 9.19
N LEU A 603 -16.08 19.71 8.92
CA LEU A 603 -14.78 19.63 8.26
C LEU A 603 -14.84 20.10 6.79
N GLN A 604 -15.93 19.77 6.08
CA GLN A 604 -16.16 20.21 4.70
C GLN A 604 -16.15 21.74 4.59
N ALA A 605 -16.83 22.43 5.52
CA ALA A 605 -16.89 23.89 5.56
C ALA A 605 -15.51 24.51 5.84
N TYR A 606 -14.75 23.93 6.77
CA TYR A 606 -13.37 24.35 7.06
C TYR A 606 -12.45 24.19 5.85
N TYR A 607 -12.52 23.05 5.15
CA TYR A 607 -11.74 22.81 3.94
C TYR A 607 -12.13 23.71 2.78
N LYS A 608 -13.41 24.04 2.64
CA LYS A 608 -13.86 25.05 1.68
C LYS A 608 -13.23 26.41 1.99
N LYS A 609 -13.28 26.86 3.26
CA LYS A 609 -12.68 28.13 3.71
C LYS A 609 -11.18 28.21 3.38
N ILE A 610 -10.43 27.14 3.63
CA ILE A 610 -9.00 27.08 3.29
C ILE A 610 -8.80 27.16 1.78
N LYS A 611 -9.53 26.37 1.00
CA LYS A 611 -9.43 26.34 -0.46
C LYS A 611 -9.71 27.73 -1.07
N ASP A 612 -10.76 28.39 -0.62
CA ASP A 612 -11.11 29.74 -1.11
C ASP A 612 -9.98 30.75 -0.77
N LYS A 613 -9.41 30.66 0.44
CA LYS A 613 -8.27 31.50 0.85
C LYS A 613 -7.04 31.29 -0.03
N GLU A 614 -6.70 30.04 -0.34
CA GLU A 614 -5.57 29.71 -1.21
C GLU A 614 -5.74 30.26 -2.62
N LEU A 615 -6.96 30.22 -3.18
CA LEU A 615 -7.25 30.78 -4.50
C LEU A 615 -7.05 32.30 -4.54
N HIS A 616 -7.53 33.03 -3.52
CA HIS A 616 -7.39 34.48 -3.45
C HIS A 616 -5.95 34.97 -3.19
N THR A 617 -5.10 34.17 -2.55
CA THR A 617 -3.67 34.52 -2.39
C THR A 617 -2.81 34.23 -3.63
N ASN A 618 -3.37 33.55 -4.63
CA ASN A 618 -2.67 33.12 -5.84
C ASN A 618 -3.05 33.93 -7.11
N GLU A 619 -4.03 34.83 -6.99
CA GLU A 619 -4.31 35.92 -7.94
C GLU A 619 -3.51 37.16 -7.54
#